data_AF-A0A0B8Q542-F1
#
_entry.id   AF-A0A0B8Q542-F1
#
_cell.length_a   1.000
_cell.length_b   1.000
_cell.length_c   1.000
_cell.angle_alpha   90.00
_cell.angle_beta   90.00
_cell.angle_gamma   90.00
#
_symmetry.space_group_name_H-M   'P 1'
#
loop_
_entity.id
_entity.type
_entity.pdbx_description
1 polymer ?
#
loop_
_entity_poly.entity_id
_entity_poly.type
_entity_poly.pdbx_seq_one_letter_code
_entity_poly.pdbx_strand_id
1 'polypeptide(L)'
;MNSVTAQIDVTKYHQDSFSLLQKGQKGRAVSQSENQTYSLPKEEVSLPVAVIKRSALTNNLNWMQSFADHHQVKLCPHGKTSMTPSFFSQQLATGAWGITVATPAQAEVAAMAGAKRIIMANQLVGKANMAIIAELIRDFDADFYCCVDSLVNLHQLDSYFSNSEQQLNVLIEFGVEGGRCGARSASEVLELAEAIQSMPALKLGGIELYEGVIHGEGAEQRIRDFLGQALNLVESLSMDGLIQGEPILTGAGSAWYDVVAECLSNLTHCLAIIRPGCYAIHDTGIYWDAQSKVMQRAQVNQAMPVNWVEILNLH
;
A
#
# COMPACT_ATOMS: atom_id res chain seq x y z
N MET A 1 -10.79 41.59 -36.98
CA MET A 1 -10.07 40.36 -36.59
C MET A 1 -9.67 40.53 -35.13
N ASN A 2 -10.46 39.99 -34.22
CA ASN A 2 -10.21 40.06 -32.78
C ASN A 2 -9.31 38.89 -32.38
N SER A 3 -8.09 39.16 -31.96
CA SER A 3 -7.19 38.17 -31.36
C SER A 3 -7.51 38.06 -29.87
N VAL A 4 -8.17 36.97 -29.47
CA VAL A 4 -8.37 36.61 -28.07
C VAL A 4 -7.09 35.95 -27.57
N THR A 5 -6.30 36.68 -26.79
CA THR A 5 -5.18 36.13 -26.02
C THR A 5 -5.76 35.39 -24.82
N ALA A 6 -5.72 34.06 -24.83
CA ALA A 6 -6.12 33.23 -23.69
C ALA A 6 -5.13 33.46 -22.54
N GLN A 7 -5.63 34.07 -21.46
CA GLN A 7 -4.90 34.23 -20.20
C GLN A 7 -4.82 32.85 -19.54
N ILE A 8 -3.61 32.28 -19.45
CA ILE A 8 -3.37 31.02 -18.75
C ILE A 8 -3.46 31.30 -17.25
N ASP A 9 -4.54 30.83 -16.64
CA ASP A 9 -4.77 30.94 -15.21
C ASP A 9 -3.81 29.99 -14.45
N VAL A 10 -2.78 30.58 -13.83
CA VAL A 10 -1.68 29.88 -13.11
C VAL A 10 -1.98 29.64 -11.62
N THR A 11 -3.21 29.90 -11.16
CA THR A 11 -3.57 29.86 -9.73
C THR A 11 -3.81 28.45 -9.13
N LYS A 12 -3.48 27.35 -9.84
CA LYS A 12 -3.78 25.96 -9.40
C LYS A 12 -2.72 25.27 -8.51
N TYR A 13 -1.81 25.98 -7.86
CA TYR A 13 -0.71 25.38 -7.09
C TYR A 13 -0.70 25.80 -5.60
N HIS A 14 -0.99 24.86 -4.70
CA HIS A 14 -0.72 24.96 -3.24
C HIS A 14 0.79 24.98 -2.93
N GLN A 15 1.12 25.69 -1.84
CA GLN A 15 2.41 26.20 -1.36
C GLN A 15 3.04 25.36 -0.21
N ASP A 16 3.03 24.03 -0.28
CA ASP A 16 3.68 23.23 0.76
C ASP A 16 5.04 22.72 0.24
N SER A 17 6.13 23.46 0.51
CA SER A 17 7.48 22.91 0.36
C SER A 17 7.98 22.28 1.65
N PHE A 18 8.68 21.16 1.50
CA PHE A 18 9.77 20.82 2.38
C PHE A 18 10.99 21.66 2.00
N SER A 19 11.66 22.27 2.98
CA SER A 19 12.86 23.07 2.80
C SER A 19 13.98 22.23 2.15
N LEU A 20 14.25 22.45 0.85
CA LEU A 20 15.38 21.84 0.15
C LEU A 20 16.69 22.47 0.64
N LEU A 21 17.53 21.68 1.32
CA LEU A 21 18.92 22.03 1.67
C LEU A 21 19.73 22.22 0.38
N GLN A 22 20.30 23.42 0.19
CA GLN A 22 20.60 24.01 -1.13
C GLN A 22 21.82 23.49 -1.92
N LYS A 23 22.59 22.51 -1.44
CA LYS A 23 23.84 22.07 -2.11
C LYS A 23 23.86 20.56 -2.32
N GLY A 24 24.15 20.12 -3.56
CA GLY A 24 24.34 18.71 -3.92
C GLY A 24 23.09 17.93 -4.38
N GLN A 25 21.92 18.57 -4.47
CA GLN A 25 20.66 17.93 -4.89
C GLN A 25 20.31 18.24 -6.35
N LYS A 26 19.73 17.27 -7.07
CA LYS A 26 19.09 17.45 -8.40
C LYS A 26 17.76 18.19 -8.25
N GLY A 27 17.24 18.82 -9.30
CA GLY A 27 15.96 19.55 -9.22
C GLY A 27 16.03 20.84 -8.40
N ARG A 28 17.21 21.45 -8.28
CA ARG A 28 17.41 22.67 -7.49
C ARG A 28 16.80 23.89 -8.18
N ALA A 29 16.06 24.70 -7.43
CA ALA A 29 15.53 25.97 -7.88
C ALA A 29 16.62 27.02 -8.20
N VAL A 30 16.34 27.92 -9.15
CA VAL A 30 17.23 29.04 -9.55
C VAL A 30 17.44 30.07 -8.43
N SER A 31 16.44 30.25 -7.56
CA SER A 31 16.49 31.08 -6.36
C SER A 31 15.46 30.59 -5.35
N GLN A 32 15.63 30.92 -4.07
CA GLN A 32 14.55 30.72 -3.10
C GLN A 32 13.55 31.87 -3.26
N SER A 33 12.35 31.55 -3.74
CA SER A 33 11.22 32.50 -3.77
C SER A 33 10.25 32.20 -2.62
N GLU A 34 9.61 33.23 -2.08
CA GLU A 34 8.62 33.09 -1.00
C GLU A 34 7.42 32.22 -1.42
N ASN A 35 7.08 32.23 -2.71
CA ASN A 35 5.95 31.47 -3.27
C ASN A 35 6.34 30.07 -3.79
N GLN A 36 7.63 29.71 -3.80
CA GLN A 36 8.17 28.37 -4.12
C GLN A 36 7.63 27.75 -5.41
N THR A 37 7.26 28.60 -6.36
CA THR A 37 6.75 28.20 -7.67
C THR A 37 7.88 28.38 -8.67
N TYR A 38 8.15 27.33 -9.45
CA TYR A 38 9.22 27.30 -10.44
C TYR A 38 8.72 26.75 -11.77
N SER A 39 9.19 27.34 -12.86
CA SER A 39 8.80 27.03 -14.22
C SER A 39 9.89 26.24 -14.94
N LEU A 40 9.54 25.03 -15.43
CA LEU A 40 10.44 24.23 -16.26
C LEU A 40 10.81 24.93 -17.58
N PRO A 41 9.88 25.52 -18.36
CA PRO A 41 10.24 26.20 -19.61
C PRO A 41 11.12 27.45 -19.41
N LYS A 42 11.11 28.04 -18.22
CA LYS A 42 11.99 29.16 -17.87
C LYS A 42 13.30 28.70 -17.20
N GLU A 43 13.54 27.39 -17.14
CA GLU A 43 14.73 26.80 -16.55
C GLU A 43 14.94 27.20 -15.08
N GLU A 44 13.85 27.47 -14.35
CA GLU A 44 13.90 27.89 -12.95
C GLU A 44 14.21 26.72 -12.00
N VAL A 45 14.41 25.50 -12.55
CA VAL A 45 14.78 24.28 -11.86
C VAL A 45 15.88 23.55 -12.64
N SER A 46 16.92 23.10 -11.94
CA SER A 46 18.00 22.29 -12.50
C SER A 46 17.47 20.96 -13.05
N LEU A 47 17.71 20.71 -14.34
CA LEU A 47 17.45 19.43 -14.99
C LEU A 47 18.62 18.44 -14.74
N PRO A 48 18.39 17.13 -14.80
CA PRO A 48 17.08 16.48 -14.95
C PRO A 48 16.23 16.59 -13.68
N VAL A 49 14.92 16.71 -13.86
CA VAL A 49 13.92 16.74 -12.78
C VAL A 49 12.74 15.87 -13.17
N ALA A 50 12.23 15.07 -12.25
CA ALA A 50 11.00 14.31 -12.43
C ALA A 50 9.82 15.18 -12.01
N VAL A 51 8.82 15.34 -12.89
CA VAL A 51 7.63 16.14 -12.61
C VAL A 51 6.36 15.30 -12.67
N ILE A 52 5.42 15.65 -11.81
CA ILE A 52 4.13 14.97 -11.69
C ILE A 52 3.04 16.00 -11.96
N LYS A 53 2.17 15.72 -12.93
CA LYS A 53 0.99 16.55 -13.22
C LYS A 53 0.00 16.40 -12.06
N ARG A 54 -0.13 17.45 -11.25
CA ARG A 54 -1.00 17.47 -10.07
C ARG A 54 -2.43 17.02 -10.36
N SER A 55 -3.03 17.49 -11.47
CA SER A 55 -4.41 17.11 -11.80
C SER A 55 -4.56 15.62 -12.08
N ALA A 56 -3.58 15.00 -12.76
CA ALA A 56 -3.57 13.56 -13.02
C ALA A 56 -3.41 12.79 -11.71
N LEU A 57 -2.50 13.24 -10.83
CA LEU A 57 -2.35 12.65 -9.51
C LEU A 57 -3.67 12.68 -8.73
N THR A 58 -4.27 13.85 -8.55
CA THR A 58 -5.53 14.00 -7.82
C THR A 58 -6.64 13.13 -8.42
N ASN A 59 -6.74 13.10 -9.75
CA ASN A 59 -7.69 12.23 -10.44
C ASN A 59 -7.46 10.74 -10.11
N ASN A 60 -6.22 10.27 -10.19
CA ASN A 60 -5.89 8.87 -9.97
C ASN A 60 -6.07 8.45 -8.51
N LEU A 61 -5.78 9.35 -7.55
CA LEU A 61 -6.07 9.12 -6.13
C LEU A 61 -7.57 8.97 -5.89
N ASN A 62 -8.37 9.91 -6.39
CA ASN A 62 -9.83 9.86 -6.23
C ASN A 62 -10.43 8.63 -6.89
N TRP A 63 -9.95 8.28 -8.09
CA TRP A 63 -10.42 7.10 -8.82
C TRP A 63 -10.18 5.81 -8.05
N MET A 64 -8.97 5.60 -7.54
CA MET A 64 -8.64 4.38 -6.79
C MET A 64 -9.41 4.28 -5.46
N GLN A 65 -9.63 5.41 -4.79
CA GLN A 65 -10.48 5.43 -3.60
C GLN A 65 -11.93 5.07 -3.94
N SER A 66 -12.48 5.67 -5.00
CA SER A 66 -13.85 5.38 -5.47
C SER A 66 -14.01 3.92 -5.90
N PHE A 67 -12.97 3.34 -6.51
CA PHE A 67 -12.91 1.93 -6.85
C PHE A 67 -12.98 1.03 -5.61
N ALA A 68 -12.16 1.33 -4.59
CA ALA A 68 -12.17 0.57 -3.33
C ALA A 68 -13.54 0.68 -2.63
N ASP A 69 -14.11 1.89 -2.56
CA ASP A 69 -15.43 2.13 -1.96
C ASP A 69 -16.55 1.39 -2.70
N HIS A 70 -16.51 1.36 -4.04
CA HIS A 70 -17.47 0.62 -4.87
C HIS A 70 -17.48 -0.88 -4.56
N HIS A 71 -16.30 -1.47 -4.40
CA HIS A 71 -16.14 -2.89 -4.05
C HIS A 71 -16.27 -3.16 -2.54
N GLN A 72 -16.50 -2.12 -1.72
CA GLN A 72 -16.57 -2.20 -0.26
C GLN A 72 -15.31 -2.79 0.39
N VAL A 73 -14.15 -2.56 -0.23
CA VAL A 73 -12.84 -2.92 0.32
C VAL A 73 -12.12 -1.66 0.82
N LYS A 74 -11.17 -1.82 1.74
CA LYS A 74 -10.32 -0.71 2.18
C LYS A 74 -9.10 -0.56 1.29
N LEU A 75 -8.70 0.68 1.04
CA LEU A 75 -7.47 1.00 0.32
C LEU A 75 -6.34 1.26 1.30
N CYS A 76 -5.25 0.49 1.21
CA CYS A 76 -4.01 0.70 1.97
C CYS A 76 -2.83 0.73 1.00
N PRO A 77 -2.62 1.84 0.27
CA PRO A 77 -1.77 1.85 -0.91
C PRO A 77 -0.30 1.63 -0.57
N HIS A 78 0.41 0.96 -1.47
CA HIS A 78 1.82 0.65 -1.22
C HIS A 78 2.74 1.81 -1.58
N GLY A 79 3.37 2.38 -0.57
CA GLY A 79 4.19 3.59 -0.63
C GLY A 79 5.59 3.44 -1.23
N LYS A 80 6.01 2.23 -1.64
CA LYS A 80 7.34 1.99 -2.22
C LYS A 80 7.60 2.79 -3.50
N THR A 81 6.54 3.10 -4.25
CA THR A 81 6.65 3.72 -5.57
C THR A 81 7.05 5.20 -5.48
N SER A 82 6.55 5.94 -4.49
CA SER A 82 6.83 7.37 -4.38
C SER A 82 7.82 7.71 -3.27
N MET A 83 7.88 6.94 -2.17
CA MET A 83 8.64 7.28 -0.94
C MET A 83 8.58 8.77 -0.56
N THR A 84 7.48 9.43 -0.91
CA THR A 84 7.32 10.88 -0.75
C THR A 84 6.28 11.11 0.33
N PRO A 85 6.65 11.68 1.49
CA PRO A 85 5.70 11.87 2.60
C PRO A 85 4.43 12.61 2.19
N SER A 86 4.55 13.64 1.34
CA SER A 86 3.39 14.41 0.85
C SER A 86 2.42 13.59 -0.01
N PHE A 87 2.88 12.49 -0.63
CA PHE A 87 2.00 11.55 -1.32
C PHE A 87 1.19 10.71 -0.34
N PHE A 88 1.81 10.27 0.75
CA PHE A 88 1.10 9.51 1.79
C PHE A 88 0.03 10.39 2.43
N SER A 89 0.36 11.63 2.78
CA SER A 89 -0.62 12.57 3.32
C SER A 89 -1.79 12.83 2.34
N GLN A 90 -1.52 12.95 1.04
CA GLN A 90 -2.58 13.08 0.03
C GLN A 90 -3.45 11.82 -0.09
N GLN A 91 -2.85 10.63 -0.08
CA GLN A 91 -3.59 9.36 -0.11
C GLN A 91 -4.51 9.21 1.11
N LEU A 92 -3.99 9.52 2.29
CA LEU A 92 -4.76 9.52 3.54
C LEU A 92 -5.89 10.56 3.51
N ALA A 93 -5.61 11.77 3.02
CA ALA A 93 -6.61 12.83 2.88
C ALA A 93 -7.73 12.48 1.88
N THR A 94 -7.43 11.69 0.85
CA THR A 94 -8.42 11.18 -0.11
C THR A 94 -9.31 10.08 0.48
N GLY A 95 -8.87 9.39 1.54
CA GLY A 95 -9.67 8.38 2.24
C GLY A 95 -9.00 7.03 2.46
N ALA A 96 -7.71 6.87 2.14
CA ALA A 96 -7.00 5.61 2.37
C ALA A 96 -7.06 5.21 3.85
N TRP A 97 -7.31 3.92 4.11
CA TRP A 97 -7.45 3.36 5.46
C TRP A 97 -6.14 3.37 6.25
N GLY A 98 -5.01 3.24 5.54
CA GLY A 98 -3.65 3.19 6.06
C GLY A 98 -2.62 3.29 4.93
N ILE A 99 -1.34 3.02 5.20
CA ILE A 99 -0.27 2.96 4.19
C ILE A 99 0.47 1.63 4.27
N THR A 100 0.74 1.03 3.10
CA THR A 100 1.55 -0.19 3.01
C THR A 100 3.01 0.15 2.71
N VAL A 101 3.94 -0.42 3.46
CA VAL A 101 5.40 -0.23 3.32
C VAL A 101 6.12 -1.57 3.28
N ALA A 102 7.42 -1.56 3.00
CA ALA A 102 8.25 -2.78 2.95
C ALA A 102 9.35 -2.83 4.01
N THR A 103 9.63 -1.70 4.68
CA THR A 103 10.71 -1.60 5.68
C THR A 103 10.30 -0.74 6.89
N PRO A 104 10.94 -0.91 8.06
CA PRO A 104 10.69 -0.07 9.24
C PRO A 104 10.94 1.42 9.01
N ALA A 105 12.03 1.78 8.32
CA ALA A 105 12.32 3.18 8.00
C ALA A 105 11.22 3.82 7.12
N GLN A 106 10.61 3.05 6.21
CA GLN A 106 9.45 3.53 5.45
C GLN A 106 8.21 3.67 6.34
N ALA A 107 8.04 2.79 7.33
CA ALA A 107 6.96 2.89 8.30
C ALA A 107 7.05 4.20 9.11
N GLU A 108 8.24 4.58 9.58
CA GLU A 108 8.44 5.85 10.28
C GLU A 108 8.05 7.04 9.41
N VAL A 109 8.47 7.02 8.15
CA VAL A 109 8.11 8.07 7.19
C VAL A 109 6.59 8.12 6.97
N ALA A 110 5.91 6.97 6.91
CA ALA A 110 4.45 6.92 6.83
C ALA A 110 3.77 7.47 8.08
N ALA A 111 4.26 7.13 9.27
CA ALA A 111 3.76 7.65 10.55
C ALA A 111 3.94 9.17 10.66
N MET A 112 5.13 9.68 10.30
CA MET A 112 5.42 11.11 10.21
C MET A 112 4.52 11.85 9.21
N ALA A 113 4.10 11.17 8.14
CA ALA A 113 3.16 11.72 7.16
C ALA A 113 1.69 11.68 7.61
N GLY A 114 1.42 11.18 8.83
CA GLY A 114 0.10 11.12 9.45
C GLY A 114 -0.60 9.76 9.37
N ALA A 115 0.06 8.70 8.90
CA ALA A 115 -0.56 7.37 8.84
C ALA A 115 -0.78 6.82 10.26
N LYS A 116 -2.04 6.54 10.61
CA LYS A 116 -2.42 5.87 11.86
C LYS A 116 -2.48 4.35 11.77
N ARG A 117 -2.55 3.82 10.54
CA ARG A 117 -2.51 2.38 10.27
C ARG A 117 -1.46 2.09 9.22
N ILE A 118 -0.56 1.17 9.53
CA ILE A 118 0.60 0.89 8.70
C ILE A 118 0.74 -0.62 8.56
N ILE A 119 0.73 -1.11 7.32
CA ILE A 119 1.01 -2.51 7.01
C ILE A 119 2.42 -2.59 6.44
N MET A 120 3.35 -3.21 7.14
CA MET A 120 4.61 -3.64 6.55
C MET A 120 4.38 -5.00 5.90
N ALA A 121 4.22 -5.02 4.57
CA ALA A 121 4.01 -6.24 3.78
C ALA A 121 5.33 -7.01 3.58
N ASN A 122 5.98 -7.35 4.71
CA ASN A 122 7.25 -8.05 4.82
C ASN A 122 7.48 -8.49 6.28
N GLN A 123 8.41 -9.43 6.51
CA GLN A 123 8.79 -9.89 7.84
C GLN A 123 9.64 -8.86 8.58
N LEU A 124 9.33 -8.63 9.87
CA LEU A 124 10.12 -7.78 10.75
C LEU A 124 11.28 -8.57 11.37
N VAL A 125 12.49 -8.35 10.86
CA VAL A 125 13.67 -9.11 11.27
C VAL A 125 14.78 -8.19 11.78
N GLY A 126 15.37 -8.55 12.93
CA GLY A 126 16.53 -7.89 13.52
C GLY A 126 16.18 -6.83 14.57
N LYS A 127 16.97 -6.78 15.64
CA LYS A 127 16.68 -5.95 16.83
C LYS A 127 16.60 -4.44 16.53
N ALA A 128 17.45 -3.92 15.63
CA ALA A 128 17.41 -2.51 15.26
C ALA A 128 16.10 -2.14 14.52
N ASN A 129 15.64 -3.03 13.65
CA ASN A 129 14.37 -2.88 12.94
C ASN A 129 13.18 -2.95 13.91
N MET A 130 13.22 -3.86 14.88
CA MET A 130 12.20 -3.95 15.93
C MET A 130 12.19 -2.70 16.82
N ALA A 131 13.35 -2.11 17.13
CA ALA A 131 13.45 -0.87 17.90
C ALA A 131 12.79 0.30 17.17
N ILE A 132 13.03 0.45 15.87
CA ILE A 132 12.37 1.46 15.04
C ILE A 132 10.84 1.33 15.14
N ILE A 133 10.32 0.10 15.02
CA ILE A 133 8.87 -0.13 15.10
C ILE A 133 8.32 0.13 16.51
N ALA A 134 9.03 -0.30 17.55
CA ALA A 134 8.65 -0.04 18.93
C ALA A 134 8.59 1.46 19.26
N GLU A 135 9.57 2.23 18.79
CA GLU A 135 9.61 3.69 18.87
C GLU A 135 8.45 4.31 18.10
N LEU A 136 8.24 3.90 16.85
CA LEU A 136 7.14 4.36 16.00
C LEU A 136 5.77 4.16 16.67
N ILE A 137 5.47 2.95 17.16
CA ILE A 137 4.17 2.64 17.77
C ILE A 137 3.93 3.57 18.98
N ARG A 138 4.95 3.76 19.82
CA ARG A 138 4.86 4.58 21.02
C ARG A 138 4.71 6.07 20.70
N ASP A 139 5.50 6.58 19.77
CA ASP A 139 5.62 8.02 19.52
C ASP A 139 4.46 8.54 18.67
N PHE A 140 3.88 7.70 17.80
CA PHE A 140 2.82 8.09 16.88
C PHE A 140 1.45 7.49 17.20
N ASP A 141 1.36 6.56 18.16
CA ASP A 141 0.12 5.83 18.49
C ASP A 141 -0.50 5.23 17.22
N ALA A 142 0.28 4.41 16.52
CA ALA A 142 -0.06 3.85 15.22
C ALA A 142 -0.34 2.34 15.33
N ASP A 143 -1.40 1.88 14.66
CA ASP A 143 -1.71 0.48 14.45
C ASP A 143 -0.76 -0.09 13.38
N PHE A 144 0.38 -0.62 13.83
CA PHE A 144 1.37 -1.24 12.97
C PHE A 144 1.13 -2.75 12.85
N TYR A 145 1.24 -3.27 11.63
CA TYR A 145 1.15 -4.69 11.29
C TYR A 145 2.40 -5.13 10.52
N CYS A 146 2.95 -6.30 10.80
CA CYS A 146 3.95 -6.96 9.94
C CYS A 146 3.59 -8.40 9.61
N CYS A 147 4.13 -8.91 8.51
CA CYS A 147 3.94 -10.29 8.10
C CYS A 147 4.81 -11.25 8.94
N VAL A 148 4.31 -12.46 9.18
CA VAL A 148 5.03 -13.56 9.83
C VAL A 148 4.78 -14.86 9.05
N ASP A 149 5.80 -15.70 8.94
CA ASP A 149 5.74 -16.95 8.18
C ASP A 149 6.57 -18.09 8.81
N SER A 150 7.13 -17.88 10.00
CA SER A 150 7.95 -18.89 10.67
C SER A 150 7.96 -18.75 12.19
N LEU A 151 8.02 -19.88 12.90
CA LEU A 151 8.13 -19.93 14.36
C LEU A 151 9.39 -19.23 14.88
N VAL A 152 10.49 -19.29 14.12
CA VAL A 152 11.74 -18.60 14.48
C VAL A 152 11.53 -17.08 14.53
N ASN A 153 10.84 -16.52 13.54
CA ASN A 153 10.55 -15.08 13.55
C ASN A 153 9.56 -14.71 14.66
N LEU A 154 8.54 -15.54 14.90
CA LEU A 154 7.59 -15.35 16.01
C LEU A 154 8.29 -15.27 17.37
N HIS A 155 9.18 -16.22 17.69
CA HIS A 155 9.94 -16.19 18.95
C HIS A 155 10.83 -14.94 19.09
N GLN A 156 11.42 -14.47 18.00
CA GLN A 156 12.23 -13.24 18.02
C GLN A 156 11.37 -12.01 18.30
N LEU A 157 10.19 -11.92 17.68
CA LEU A 157 9.25 -10.82 17.87
C LEU A 157 8.69 -10.85 19.29
N ASP A 158 8.15 -11.98 19.74
CA ASP A 158 7.57 -12.11 21.09
C ASP A 158 8.60 -11.77 22.18
N SER A 159 9.83 -12.28 22.05
CA SER A 159 10.90 -11.96 23.00
C SER A 159 11.25 -10.47 23.02
N TYR A 160 11.31 -9.81 21.86
CA TYR A 160 11.62 -8.38 21.80
C TYR A 160 10.49 -7.53 22.39
N PHE A 161 9.26 -7.72 21.91
CA PHE A 161 8.12 -6.90 22.26
C PHE A 161 7.61 -7.16 23.69
N SER A 162 7.81 -8.37 24.23
CA SER A 162 7.62 -8.63 25.66
C SER A 162 8.54 -7.77 26.53
N ASN A 163 9.81 -7.63 26.15
CA ASN A 163 10.77 -6.81 26.89
C ASN A 163 10.52 -5.30 26.75
N SER A 164 9.87 -4.87 25.67
CA SER A 164 9.46 -3.47 25.48
C SER A 164 8.06 -3.17 26.02
N GLU A 165 7.40 -4.15 26.65
CA GLU A 165 6.04 -4.05 27.21
C GLU A 165 5.00 -3.56 26.17
N GLN A 166 5.18 -3.98 24.91
CA GLN A 166 4.31 -3.62 23.80
C GLN A 166 3.69 -4.87 23.18
N GLN A 167 2.48 -4.73 22.64
CA GLN A 167 1.86 -5.75 21.82
C GLN A 167 1.98 -5.38 20.35
N LEU A 168 2.48 -6.29 19.52
CA LEU A 168 2.65 -6.13 18.09
C LEU A 168 1.53 -6.85 17.33
N ASN A 169 0.86 -6.15 16.41
CA ASN A 169 -0.06 -6.83 15.49
C ASN A 169 0.74 -7.54 14.39
N VAL A 170 0.37 -8.80 14.12
CA VAL A 170 0.99 -9.63 13.08
C VAL A 170 -0.07 -10.18 12.13
N LEU A 171 0.32 -10.36 10.87
CA LEU A 171 -0.48 -11.03 9.85
C LEU A 171 0.28 -12.27 9.39
N ILE A 172 -0.37 -13.42 9.31
CA ILE A 172 0.27 -14.61 8.72
C ILE A 172 0.31 -14.41 7.21
N GLU A 173 1.50 -14.46 6.61
CA GLU A 173 1.62 -14.46 5.15
C GLU A 173 1.25 -15.86 4.63
N PHE A 174 0.17 -15.95 3.87
CA PHE A 174 -0.18 -17.14 3.10
C PHE A 174 0.37 -16.97 1.69
N GLY A 175 1.22 -17.89 1.27
CA GLY A 175 1.95 -17.78 0.02
C GLY A 175 1.83 -19.01 -0.87
N VAL A 176 2.25 -18.83 -2.12
CA VAL A 176 2.16 -19.85 -3.17
C VAL A 176 3.44 -20.67 -3.21
N GLU A 177 3.32 -21.97 -3.48
CA GLU A 177 4.46 -22.86 -3.71
C GLU A 177 5.36 -22.35 -4.85
N GLY A 178 6.68 -22.37 -4.65
CA GLY A 178 7.63 -21.76 -5.58
C GLY A 178 7.53 -20.23 -5.70
N GLY A 179 6.72 -19.59 -4.84
CA GLY A 179 6.59 -18.14 -4.73
C GLY A 179 7.70 -17.51 -3.89
N ARG A 180 7.33 -16.55 -3.04
CA ARG A 180 8.27 -15.79 -2.20
C ARG A 180 8.29 -16.32 -0.76
N CYS A 181 7.66 -15.60 0.17
CA CYS A 181 7.58 -15.89 1.60
C CYS A 181 6.21 -16.50 1.94
N GLY A 182 5.95 -16.81 3.21
CA GLY A 182 4.65 -17.28 3.69
C GLY A 182 4.54 -18.78 3.94
N ALA A 183 3.48 -19.16 4.65
CA ALA A 183 3.01 -20.53 4.79
C ALA A 183 2.43 -21.05 3.46
N ARG A 184 2.61 -22.34 3.19
CA ARG A 184 2.20 -23.02 1.95
C ARG A 184 0.95 -23.87 2.10
N SER A 185 0.54 -24.13 3.33
CA SER A 185 -0.56 -25.02 3.66
C SER A 185 -1.42 -24.47 4.80
N ALA A 186 -2.68 -24.91 4.84
CA ALA A 186 -3.59 -24.59 5.93
C ALA A 186 -3.05 -25.04 7.31
N SER A 187 -2.35 -26.18 7.35
CA SER A 187 -1.71 -26.69 8.56
C SER A 187 -0.58 -25.79 9.06
N GLU A 188 0.25 -25.26 8.16
CA GLU A 188 1.31 -24.31 8.55
C GLU A 188 0.71 -22.99 9.06
N VAL A 189 -0.37 -22.51 8.44
CA VAL A 189 -1.09 -21.31 8.90
C VAL A 189 -1.66 -21.54 10.31
N LEU A 190 -2.29 -22.70 10.55
CA LEU A 190 -2.82 -23.06 11.86
C LEU A 190 -1.72 -23.18 12.91
N GLU A 191 -0.60 -23.84 12.60
CA GLU A 191 0.56 -23.96 13.50
C GLU A 191 1.09 -22.59 13.94
N LEU A 192 1.22 -21.65 13.00
CA LEU A 192 1.64 -20.27 13.31
C LEU A 192 0.59 -19.55 14.17
N ALA A 193 -0.70 -19.71 13.87
CA ALA A 193 -1.78 -19.07 14.62
C ALA A 193 -1.88 -19.57 16.07
N GLU A 194 -1.78 -20.88 16.28
CA GLU A 194 -1.74 -21.50 17.62
C GLU A 194 -0.51 -21.04 18.41
N ALA A 195 0.66 -20.97 17.76
CA ALA A 195 1.86 -20.45 18.39
C ALA A 195 1.68 -18.99 18.85
N ILE A 196 1.09 -18.13 18.02
CA ILE A 196 0.82 -16.73 18.38
C ILE A 196 -0.11 -16.62 19.59
N GLN A 197 -1.09 -17.51 19.75
CA GLN A 197 -2.00 -17.49 20.91
C GLN A 197 -1.24 -17.66 22.25
N SER A 198 -0.09 -18.34 22.23
CA SER A 198 0.77 -18.53 23.41
C SER A 198 1.77 -17.38 23.66
N MET A 199 1.81 -16.37 22.79
CA MET A 199 2.78 -15.27 22.76
C MET A 199 2.09 -13.93 23.07
N PRO A 200 2.02 -13.49 24.34
CA PRO A 200 1.19 -12.36 24.75
C PRO A 200 1.62 -11.02 24.12
N ALA A 201 2.89 -10.89 23.72
CA ALA A 201 3.38 -9.70 23.03
C ALA A 201 2.98 -9.65 21.54
N LEU A 202 2.35 -10.70 21.01
CA LEU A 202 1.87 -10.75 19.63
C LEU A 202 0.34 -10.83 19.60
N LYS A 203 -0.24 -10.20 18.59
CA LYS A 203 -1.67 -10.24 18.32
C LYS A 203 -1.90 -10.59 16.86
N LEU A 204 -2.50 -11.76 16.62
CA LEU A 204 -2.88 -12.15 15.27
C LEU A 204 -4.04 -11.28 14.79
N GLY A 205 -3.79 -10.51 13.73
CA GLY A 205 -4.77 -9.62 13.09
C GLY A 205 -5.44 -10.22 11.85
N GLY A 206 -4.89 -11.31 11.29
CA GLY A 206 -5.45 -11.97 10.12
C GLY A 206 -4.39 -12.50 9.15
N ILE A 207 -4.73 -12.52 7.85
CA ILE A 207 -3.89 -13.10 6.79
C ILE A 207 -3.51 -12.04 5.75
N GLU A 208 -2.24 -12.08 5.36
CA GLU A 208 -1.71 -11.37 4.22
C GLU A 208 -1.39 -12.34 3.09
N LEU A 209 -1.54 -11.90 1.85
CA LEU A 209 -1.13 -12.65 0.66
C LEU A 209 -0.64 -11.72 -0.44
N TYR A 210 0.12 -12.28 -1.36
CA TYR A 210 0.57 -11.58 -2.56
C TYR A 210 0.38 -12.43 -3.81
N GLU A 211 -0.69 -12.14 -4.57
CA GLU A 211 -1.10 -12.89 -5.76
C GLU A 211 -0.23 -12.60 -7.00
N GLY A 212 0.58 -11.55 -6.96
CA GLY A 212 1.43 -11.12 -8.07
C GLY A 212 2.51 -12.13 -8.49
N VAL A 213 2.72 -13.20 -7.73
CA VAL A 213 3.61 -14.34 -8.10
C VAL A 213 2.91 -15.37 -8.99
N ILE A 214 1.58 -15.34 -9.10
CA ILE A 214 0.82 -16.28 -9.92
C ILE A 214 0.79 -15.77 -11.37
N HIS A 215 1.43 -16.51 -12.26
CA HIS A 215 1.52 -16.20 -13.69
C HIS A 215 1.32 -17.45 -14.57
N GLY A 216 1.21 -17.26 -15.88
CA GLY A 216 1.00 -18.32 -16.88
C GLY A 216 -0.45 -18.52 -17.29
N GLU A 217 -0.72 -19.53 -18.11
CA GLU A 217 -2.09 -19.86 -18.57
C GLU A 217 -3.01 -20.12 -17.37
N GLY A 218 -4.25 -19.61 -17.40
CA GLY A 218 -5.20 -19.77 -16.30
C GLY A 218 -4.85 -19.04 -15.00
N ALA A 219 -3.96 -18.04 -15.03
CA ALA A 219 -3.54 -17.29 -13.84
C ALA A 219 -4.72 -16.68 -13.07
N GLU A 220 -5.72 -16.10 -13.76
CA GLU A 220 -6.88 -15.50 -13.09
C GLU A 220 -7.64 -16.52 -12.23
N GLN A 221 -7.97 -17.70 -12.77
CA GLN A 221 -8.68 -18.74 -12.01
C GLN A 221 -7.86 -19.19 -10.80
N ARG A 222 -6.54 -19.41 -10.97
CA ARG A 222 -5.66 -19.77 -9.84
C ARG A 222 -5.60 -18.69 -8.77
N ILE A 223 -5.63 -17.41 -9.16
CA ILE A 223 -5.70 -16.29 -8.20
C ILE A 223 -7.02 -16.34 -7.44
N ARG A 224 -8.16 -16.55 -8.13
CA ARG A 224 -9.47 -16.69 -7.48
C ARG A 224 -9.50 -17.87 -6.50
N ASP A 225 -8.96 -19.03 -6.89
CA ASP A 225 -8.88 -20.22 -6.03
C ASP A 225 -7.99 -19.96 -4.81
N PHE A 226 -6.87 -19.24 -4.98
CA PHE A 226 -5.96 -18.87 -3.91
C PHE A 226 -6.60 -17.88 -2.92
N LEU A 227 -7.34 -16.89 -3.42
CA LEU A 227 -8.12 -15.96 -2.61
C LEU A 227 -9.23 -16.67 -1.83
N GLY A 228 -9.91 -17.63 -2.46
CA GLY A 228 -10.93 -18.46 -1.78
C GLY A 228 -10.34 -19.29 -0.64
N GLN A 229 -9.14 -19.85 -0.82
CA GLN A 229 -8.42 -20.54 0.26
C GLN A 229 -8.07 -19.59 1.41
N ALA A 230 -7.55 -18.40 1.10
CA ALA A 230 -7.21 -17.42 2.12
C ALA A 230 -8.44 -16.94 2.91
N LEU A 231 -9.58 -16.75 2.24
CA LEU A 231 -10.85 -16.40 2.88
C LEU A 231 -11.29 -17.48 3.87
N ASN A 232 -11.31 -18.74 3.43
CA ASN A 232 -11.66 -19.88 4.29
C ASN A 232 -10.72 -19.97 5.51
N LEU A 233 -9.43 -19.68 5.34
CA LEU A 233 -8.47 -19.67 6.44
C LEU A 233 -8.77 -18.55 7.44
N VAL A 234 -8.98 -17.31 6.99
CA VAL A 234 -9.35 -16.20 7.89
C VAL A 234 -10.64 -16.49 8.65
N GLU A 235 -11.66 -17.02 7.96
CA GLU A 235 -12.92 -17.40 8.59
C GLU A 235 -12.71 -18.49 9.66
N SER A 236 -11.98 -19.56 9.34
CA SER A 236 -11.69 -20.64 10.30
C SER A 236 -10.95 -20.12 11.53
N LEU A 237 -9.85 -19.37 11.33
CA LEU A 237 -9.06 -18.82 12.43
C LEU A 237 -9.89 -17.86 13.31
N SER A 238 -10.81 -17.11 12.71
CA SER A 238 -11.73 -16.25 13.46
C SER A 238 -12.76 -17.06 14.25
N MET A 239 -13.33 -18.11 13.67
CA MET A 239 -14.29 -19.00 14.35
C MET A 239 -13.66 -19.75 15.52
N ASP A 240 -12.39 -20.16 15.37
CA ASP A 240 -11.61 -20.84 16.41
C ASP A 240 -11.12 -19.88 17.52
N GLY A 241 -11.38 -18.57 17.39
CA GLY A 241 -10.99 -17.56 18.37
C GLY A 241 -9.49 -17.26 18.38
N LEU A 242 -8.77 -17.60 17.31
CA LEU A 242 -7.33 -17.35 17.17
C LEU A 242 -7.03 -15.91 16.73
N ILE A 243 -7.96 -15.25 16.04
CA ILE A 243 -7.87 -13.84 15.66
C ILE A 243 -8.58 -12.98 16.71
N GLN A 244 -7.89 -11.95 17.21
CA GLN A 244 -8.44 -11.01 18.19
C GLN A 244 -8.93 -9.72 17.53
N GLY A 245 -10.24 -9.48 17.55
CA GLY A 245 -10.86 -8.29 16.96
C GLY A 245 -11.43 -8.55 15.57
N GLU A 246 -11.51 -7.50 14.73
CA GLU A 246 -11.98 -7.61 13.35
C GLU A 246 -10.89 -8.29 12.48
N PRO A 247 -11.15 -9.48 11.88
CA PRO A 247 -10.15 -10.17 11.07
C PRO A 247 -9.79 -9.40 9.81
N ILE A 248 -8.51 -9.30 9.49
CA ILE A 248 -8.01 -8.67 8.26
C ILE A 248 -7.68 -9.75 7.22
N LEU A 249 -8.17 -9.56 6.01
CA LEU A 249 -7.65 -10.25 4.83
C LEU A 249 -7.09 -9.20 3.88
N THR A 250 -5.78 -9.23 3.65
CA THR A 250 -5.14 -8.24 2.80
C THR A 250 -4.35 -8.85 1.64
N GLY A 251 -4.59 -8.35 0.44
CA GLY A 251 -3.90 -8.75 -0.79
C GLY A 251 -3.75 -7.60 -1.79
N ALA A 252 -3.72 -7.94 -3.08
CA ALA A 252 -3.77 -7.02 -4.21
C ALA A 252 -2.52 -6.18 -4.42
N GLY A 253 -1.58 -6.72 -5.19
CA GLY A 253 -0.61 -5.93 -5.92
C GLY A 253 -1.26 -5.12 -7.06
N SER A 254 -0.47 -4.27 -7.70
CA SER A 254 -0.96 -3.38 -8.78
C SER A 254 -1.47 -4.09 -10.05
N ALA A 255 -1.32 -5.42 -10.17
CA ALA A 255 -1.62 -6.17 -11.40
C ALA A 255 -3.01 -6.84 -11.42
N TRP A 256 -3.53 -7.21 -10.25
CA TRP A 256 -4.75 -8.00 -10.09
C TRP A 256 -5.70 -7.41 -9.05
N TYR A 257 -5.52 -6.14 -8.67
CA TYR A 257 -6.36 -5.49 -7.67
C TYR A 257 -7.85 -5.47 -8.05
N ASP A 258 -8.17 -5.52 -9.34
CA ASP A 258 -9.53 -5.66 -9.87
C ASP A 258 -10.16 -7.00 -9.49
N VAL A 259 -9.48 -8.10 -9.80
CA VAL A 259 -9.93 -9.45 -9.48
C VAL A 259 -9.98 -9.67 -7.96
N VAL A 260 -8.98 -9.17 -7.24
CA VAL A 260 -8.94 -9.29 -5.77
C VAL A 260 -10.09 -8.50 -5.15
N ALA A 261 -10.33 -7.25 -5.56
CA ALA A 261 -11.43 -6.45 -5.02
C ALA A 261 -12.80 -7.06 -5.33
N GLU A 262 -12.98 -7.67 -6.51
CA GLU A 262 -14.18 -8.41 -6.85
C GLU A 262 -14.40 -9.61 -5.92
N CYS A 263 -13.38 -10.47 -5.77
CA CYS A 263 -13.43 -11.65 -4.90
C CYS A 263 -13.65 -11.32 -3.42
N LEU A 264 -13.15 -10.16 -2.97
CA LEU A 264 -13.26 -9.71 -1.59
C LEU A 264 -14.41 -8.72 -1.36
N SER A 265 -15.28 -8.53 -2.35
CA SER A 265 -16.37 -7.57 -2.25
C SER A 265 -17.48 -8.02 -1.30
N ASN A 266 -18.09 -7.07 -0.60
CA ASN A 266 -19.24 -7.28 0.30
C ASN A 266 -19.00 -8.29 1.44
N LEU A 267 -17.73 -8.52 1.83
CA LEU A 267 -17.42 -9.34 3.00
C LEU A 267 -17.91 -8.64 4.28
N THR A 268 -18.58 -9.39 5.15
CA THR A 268 -19.20 -8.86 6.39
C THR A 268 -18.51 -9.36 7.66
N HIS A 269 -17.72 -10.42 7.56
CA HIS A 269 -17.06 -11.09 8.68
C HIS A 269 -15.54 -10.81 8.75
N CYS A 270 -14.99 -10.10 7.76
CA CYS A 270 -13.59 -9.68 7.76
C CYS A 270 -13.42 -8.35 7.01
N LEU A 271 -12.39 -7.61 7.39
CA LEU A 271 -11.96 -6.39 6.75
C LEU A 271 -11.04 -6.73 5.57
N ALA A 272 -11.57 -6.62 4.35
CA ALA A 272 -10.80 -6.75 3.13
C ALA A 272 -9.99 -5.48 2.84
N ILE A 273 -8.67 -5.62 2.64
CA ILE A 273 -7.77 -4.50 2.38
C ILE A 273 -6.93 -4.76 1.12
N ILE A 274 -7.06 -3.90 0.11
CA ILE A 274 -6.25 -3.94 -1.11
C ILE A 274 -5.04 -2.99 -1.02
N ARG A 275 -3.90 -3.40 -1.59
CA ARG A 275 -2.62 -2.67 -1.48
C ARG A 275 -2.00 -2.21 -2.81
N PRO A 276 -2.75 -1.75 -3.83
CA PRO A 276 -2.14 -1.28 -5.08
C PRO A 276 -1.27 -0.04 -4.80
N GLY A 277 -0.11 0.07 -5.46
CA GLY A 277 0.84 1.17 -5.23
C GLY A 277 1.20 1.97 -6.48
N CYS A 278 1.05 1.39 -7.67
CA CYS A 278 1.54 2.01 -8.91
C CYS A 278 0.51 2.92 -9.62
N TYR A 279 -0.75 2.91 -9.16
CA TYR A 279 -1.84 3.71 -9.75
C TYR A 279 -1.59 5.22 -9.66
N ALA A 280 -0.78 5.66 -8.69
CA ALA A 280 -0.56 7.08 -8.46
C ALA A 280 0.38 7.73 -9.48
N ILE A 281 1.38 7.00 -9.99
CA ILE A 281 2.49 7.61 -10.78
C ILE A 281 2.96 6.84 -12.02
N HIS A 282 2.22 5.83 -12.51
CA HIS A 282 2.41 5.13 -13.81
C HIS A 282 3.84 5.12 -14.41
N ASP A 283 4.55 3.99 -14.34
CA ASP A 283 5.82 3.79 -15.05
C ASP A 283 5.60 3.09 -16.42
N THR A 284 6.35 3.51 -17.44
CA THR A 284 6.12 3.31 -18.89
C THR A 284 6.37 1.90 -19.47
N GLY A 285 6.29 0.84 -18.67
CA GLY A 285 6.57 -0.52 -19.17
C GLY A 285 5.56 -1.57 -18.71
N ILE A 286 5.92 -2.30 -17.67
CA ILE A 286 5.13 -3.44 -17.14
C ILE A 286 3.71 -3.01 -16.71
N TYR A 287 3.56 -1.76 -16.29
CA TYR A 287 2.28 -1.23 -15.83
C TYR A 287 1.31 -0.93 -16.98
N TRP A 288 1.80 -0.56 -18.17
CA TRP A 288 0.94 -0.35 -19.34
C TRP A 288 0.17 -1.63 -19.69
N ASP A 289 0.88 -2.76 -19.69
CA ASP A 289 0.30 -4.07 -19.97
C ASP A 289 -0.63 -4.53 -18.84
N ALA A 290 -0.25 -4.30 -17.57
CA ALA A 290 -1.10 -4.64 -16.43
C ALA A 290 -2.40 -3.84 -16.43
N GLN A 291 -2.33 -2.52 -16.62
CA GLN A 291 -3.50 -1.65 -16.70
C GLN A 291 -4.34 -1.97 -17.93
N SER A 292 -3.74 -2.17 -19.10
CA SER A 292 -4.48 -2.56 -20.31
C SER A 292 -5.25 -3.87 -20.11
N LYS A 293 -4.66 -4.84 -19.39
CA LYS A 293 -5.32 -6.10 -19.02
C LYS A 293 -6.45 -5.89 -18.02
N VAL A 294 -6.26 -5.04 -17.00
CA VAL A 294 -7.34 -4.63 -16.08
C VAL A 294 -8.49 -3.97 -16.86
N MET A 295 -8.18 -3.05 -17.78
CA MET A 295 -9.18 -2.38 -18.62
C MET A 295 -9.95 -3.37 -19.50
N GLN A 296 -9.26 -4.33 -20.11
CA GLN A 296 -9.91 -5.38 -20.91
C GLN A 296 -10.84 -6.26 -20.06
N ARG A 297 -10.43 -6.64 -18.84
CA ARG A 297 -11.29 -7.42 -17.93
C ARG A 297 -12.50 -6.64 -17.44
N ALA A 298 -12.32 -5.36 -17.09
CA ALA A 298 -13.40 -4.49 -16.64
C ALA A 298 -14.49 -4.29 -17.72
N GLN A 299 -14.09 -4.17 -19.00
CA GLN A 299 -15.05 -4.09 -20.12
C GLN A 299 -15.87 -5.35 -20.32
N VAL A 300 -15.31 -6.52 -20.00
CA VAL A 300 -16.00 -7.82 -20.12
C VAL A 300 -16.97 -8.06 -18.96
N ASN A 301 -16.64 -7.59 -17.75
CA ASN A 301 -17.38 -7.92 -16.52
C ASN A 301 -18.46 -6.89 -16.09
N GLN A 302 -18.74 -5.85 -16.88
CA GLN A 302 -19.68 -4.75 -16.52
C GLN A 302 -19.41 -4.07 -15.16
N ALA A 303 -18.23 -4.23 -14.57
CA ALA A 303 -17.81 -3.53 -13.36
C ALA A 303 -17.42 -2.09 -13.75
N MET A 304 -18.04 -1.10 -13.09
CA MET A 304 -17.93 0.37 -13.23
C MET A 304 -17.45 0.96 -14.58
N PRO A 305 -18.13 1.95 -15.18
CA PRO A 305 -17.61 2.63 -16.37
C PRO A 305 -16.23 3.26 -16.08
N VAL A 306 -15.18 2.66 -16.64
CA VAL A 306 -13.78 3.06 -16.45
C VAL A 306 -13.46 4.29 -17.32
N ASN A 307 -14.05 5.42 -16.97
CA ASN A 307 -13.70 6.70 -17.56
C ASN A 307 -12.69 7.41 -16.66
N TRP A 308 -11.44 7.47 -17.17
CA TRP A 308 -10.33 8.36 -16.79
C TRP A 308 -9.49 7.99 -15.56
N VAL A 309 -8.50 7.12 -15.79
CA VAL A 309 -7.20 7.20 -15.10
C VAL A 309 -6.27 8.00 -16.03
N GLU A 310 -5.72 9.14 -15.59
CA GLU A 310 -4.80 9.95 -16.40
C GLU A 310 -3.38 9.39 -16.29
N ILE A 311 -2.81 8.98 -17.43
CA ILE A 311 -1.44 8.50 -17.52
C ILE A 311 -0.48 9.67 -17.31
N LEU A 312 0.40 9.55 -16.32
CA LEU A 312 1.48 10.48 -16.08
C LEU A 312 2.65 10.09 -16.99
N ASN A 313 2.90 10.88 -18.04
CA ASN A 313 4.19 10.82 -18.72
C ASN A 313 5.20 11.58 -17.85
N LEU A 314 6.18 10.86 -17.30
CA LEU A 314 7.41 11.47 -16.80
C LEU A 314 8.18 11.97 -18.04
N HIS A 315 8.28 13.29 -18.20
CA HIS A 315 9.11 13.95 -19.21
C HIS A 315 10.42 14.43 -18.58
#